data_AF-A0A9J7EH40-F1
#
_entry.id   AF-A0A9J7EH40-F1
#
_cell.length_a   1.000
_cell.length_b   1.000
_cell.length_c   1.000
_cell.angle_alpha   90.00
_cell.angle_beta   90.00
_cell.angle_gamma   90.00
#
_symmetry.space_group_name_H-M   'P 1'
#
loop_
_entity.id
_entity.type
_entity.pdbx_description
1 polymer ?
#
loop_
_entity_poly.entity_id
_entity_poly.type
_entity_poly.pdbx_seq_one_letter_code
_entity_poly.pdbx_strand_id
1 'polypeptide(L)'
;MWIKVFIITTILQYYNAEIAILILARGGSKGVRLKNLQKVGDKSLLKRTIHTAKAAGFYDITVSTDNPIIALESIRENVTVFRRSFVTATDWAPSIWGAREFLLSRPKVELLILLQKL
;
A
#
# COMPACT_ATOMS: atom_id res chain seq x y z
N MET A 1 12.17 -34.43 20.86
CA MET A 1 11.25 -34.12 19.73
C MET A 1 10.65 -32.73 19.88
N TRP A 2 10.03 -32.40 21.02
CA TRP A 2 9.44 -31.10 21.34
C TRP A 2 10.39 -29.89 21.26
N ILE A 3 11.64 -30.04 21.72
CA ILE A 3 12.65 -28.95 21.64
C ILE A 3 12.98 -28.57 20.19
N LYS A 4 13.08 -29.55 19.28
CA LYS A 4 13.31 -29.27 17.85
C LYS A 4 12.11 -28.59 17.20
N VAL A 5 10.89 -28.99 17.55
CA VAL A 5 9.65 -28.35 17.07
C VAL A 5 9.57 -26.91 17.55
N PHE A 6 9.86 -26.65 18.83
CA PHE A 6 9.87 -25.31 19.41
C PHE A 6 10.94 -24.40 18.81
N ILE A 7 12.14 -24.94 18.54
CA ILE A 7 13.22 -24.22 17.86
C ILE A 7 12.81 -23.87 16.42
N ILE A 8 12.21 -24.81 15.67
CA ILE A 8 11.75 -24.57 14.30
C ILE A 8 10.66 -23.49 14.27
N THR A 9 9.68 -23.54 15.17
CA THR A 9 8.64 -22.50 15.24
C THR A 9 9.22 -21.15 15.63
N THR A 10 10.22 -21.12 16.54
CA THR A 10 10.89 -19.88 16.95
C THR A 10 11.73 -19.29 15.80
N ILE A 11 12.44 -20.12 15.03
CA ILE A 11 13.24 -19.69 13.87
C ILE A 11 12.34 -19.20 12.74
N LEU A 12 11.24 -19.91 12.44
CA LEU A 12 10.28 -19.46 11.43
C LEU A 12 9.59 -18.15 11.83
N GLN A 13 9.35 -17.95 13.13
CA GLN A 13 8.86 -16.68 13.65
C GLN A 13 9.90 -15.54 13.52
N TYR A 14 11.19 -15.87 13.60
CA TYR A 14 12.33 -14.95 13.44
C TYR A 14 12.60 -14.57 11.97
N TYR A 15 12.21 -15.42 11.02
CA TYR A 15 12.31 -15.19 9.57
C TYR A 15 11.04 -14.59 8.95
N ASN A 16 10.22 -13.88 9.73
CA ASN A 16 9.13 -13.11 9.15
C ASN A 16 9.71 -11.85 8.49
N ALA A 17 9.99 -11.96 7.19
CA ALA A 17 10.24 -10.81 6.34
C ALA A 17 9.16 -9.75 6.58
N GLU A 18 9.55 -8.49 6.81
CA GLU A 18 8.56 -7.40 6.96
C GLU A 18 7.93 -7.13 5.58
N ILE A 19 6.69 -7.59 5.41
CA ILE A 19 5.92 -7.41 4.18
C ILE A 19 5.08 -6.16 4.30
N ALA A 20 5.25 -5.22 3.36
CA ALA A 20 4.41 -4.03 3.25
C ALA A 20 3.57 -4.06 1.97
N ILE A 21 2.29 -3.74 2.09
CA ILE A 21 1.42 -3.48 0.94
C ILE A 21 1.42 -1.98 0.64
N LEU A 22 1.75 -1.61 -0.60
CA LEU A 22 1.72 -0.24 -1.05
C LEU A 22 0.68 -0.05 -2.16
N ILE A 23 -0.22 0.92 -1.97
CA ILE A 23 -1.18 1.36 -2.97
C ILE A 23 -0.80 2.76 -3.42
N LEU A 24 -0.38 2.93 -4.67
CA LEU A 24 -0.07 4.24 -5.23
C LEU A 24 -1.36 4.89 -5.76
N ALA A 25 -1.81 5.97 -5.12
CA ALA A 25 -3.07 6.63 -5.42
C ALA A 25 -2.90 8.16 -5.55
N ARG A 26 -2.19 8.61 -6.60
CA ARG A 26 -2.01 10.05 -6.85
C ARG A 26 -3.33 10.76 -7.20
N GLY A 27 -3.42 12.05 -6.89
CA GLY A 27 -4.59 12.89 -7.20
C GLY A 27 -4.71 13.21 -8.69
N GLY A 28 -3.60 13.58 -9.33
CA GLY A 28 -3.54 13.89 -10.76
C GLY A 28 -3.79 12.65 -11.61
N SER A 29 -4.93 12.58 -12.29
CA SER A 29 -5.31 11.45 -13.15
C SER A 29 -5.53 11.96 -14.58
N LYS A 30 -4.80 11.41 -15.56
CA LYS A 30 -4.82 11.88 -16.98
C LYS A 30 -6.15 11.64 -17.71
N GLY A 31 -6.87 10.56 -17.38
CA GLY A 31 -8.13 10.20 -18.05
C GLY A 31 -9.36 10.63 -17.24
N VAL A 32 -9.55 10.03 -16.08
CA VAL A 32 -10.69 10.34 -15.20
C VAL A 32 -10.19 11.09 -13.98
N ARG A 33 -10.64 12.34 -13.79
CA ARG A 33 -10.28 13.15 -12.63
C ARG A 33 -10.59 12.41 -11.32
N LEU A 34 -9.61 12.37 -10.42
CA LEU A 34 -9.70 11.65 -9.15
C LEU A 34 -10.16 10.19 -9.33
N LYS A 35 -9.64 9.48 -10.34
CA LYS A 35 -10.03 8.09 -10.65
C LYS A 35 -10.06 7.21 -9.41
N ASN A 36 -9.15 7.44 -8.47
CA ASN A 36 -9.05 6.66 -7.24
C ASN A 36 -10.30 6.68 -6.36
N LEU A 37 -11.07 7.78 -6.41
CA LEU A 37 -12.30 8.00 -5.64
C LEU A 37 -13.56 7.64 -6.43
N GLN A 38 -13.44 7.39 -7.74
CA GLN A 38 -14.57 7.01 -8.57
C GLN A 38 -15.12 5.64 -8.13
N LYS A 39 -16.45 5.52 -8.14
CA LYS A 39 -17.14 4.31 -7.70
C LYS A 39 -17.37 3.34 -8.84
N VAL A 40 -17.23 2.06 -8.55
CA VAL A 40 -17.70 0.95 -9.38
C VAL A 40 -18.62 0.11 -8.50
N GLY A 41 -19.92 0.28 -8.70
CA GLY A 41 -20.94 -0.16 -7.75
C GLY A 41 -20.99 0.75 -6.51
N ASP A 42 -20.97 0.14 -5.33
CA ASP A 42 -21.05 0.82 -4.04
C ASP A 42 -19.71 1.35 -3.52
N LYS A 43 -18.58 0.84 -4.05
CA LYS A 43 -17.23 1.11 -3.54
C LYS A 43 -16.40 1.93 -4.51
N SER A 44 -15.62 2.86 -3.96
CA SER A 44 -14.57 3.55 -4.73
C SER A 44 -13.52 2.55 -5.18
N LEU A 45 -12.83 2.87 -6.27
CA LEU A 45 -11.73 2.07 -6.75
C LEU A 45 -10.63 1.89 -5.69
N LEU A 46 -10.38 2.89 -4.84
CA LEU A 46 -9.43 2.81 -3.74
C LEU A 46 -9.89 1.82 -2.67
N LYS A 47 -11.15 1.94 -2.22
CA LYS A 47 -11.75 1.01 -1.25
C LYS A 47 -11.69 -0.42 -1.75
N ARG A 48 -11.99 -0.67 -3.03
CA ARG A 48 -11.87 -2.01 -3.63
C ARG A 48 -10.47 -2.58 -3.45
N THR A 49 -9.42 -1.82 -3.80
CA THR A 49 -8.03 -2.28 -3.64
C THR A 49 -7.67 -2.55 -2.18
N ILE A 50 -8.06 -1.67 -1.25
CA ILE A 50 -7.81 -1.85 0.19
C ILE A 50 -8.51 -3.11 0.70
N HIS A 51 -9.79 -3.30 0.35
CA HIS A 51 -10.56 -4.46 0.77
C HIS A 51 -10.01 -5.76 0.19
N THR A 52 -9.53 -5.76 -1.06
CA THR A 52 -8.85 -6.92 -1.65
C THR A 52 -7.59 -7.28 -0.86
N ALA A 53 -6.77 -6.30 -0.48
CA ALA A 53 -5.58 -6.54 0.34
C ALA A 53 -5.93 -7.15 1.71
N LYS A 54 -6.94 -6.58 2.38
CA LYS A 54 -7.45 -7.10 3.66
C LYS A 54 -8.02 -8.50 3.54
N ALA A 55 -8.81 -8.77 2.50
CA ALA A 55 -9.39 -10.08 2.25
C ALA A 55 -8.31 -11.15 1.94
N ALA A 56 -7.17 -10.74 1.38
CA ALA A 56 -6.01 -11.60 1.17
C ALA A 56 -5.16 -11.80 2.45
N GLY A 57 -5.57 -11.25 3.60
CA GLY A 57 -4.90 -11.44 4.89
C GLY A 57 -3.75 -10.47 5.16
N PHE A 58 -3.62 -9.39 4.39
CA PHE A 58 -2.59 -8.37 4.63
C PHE A 58 -3.10 -7.26 5.57
N TYR A 59 -2.24 -6.83 6.49
CA TYR A 59 -2.58 -5.81 7.51
C TYR A 59 -1.71 -4.56 7.43
N ASP A 60 -0.44 -4.68 7.03
CA ASP A 60 0.44 -3.53 6.82
C ASP A 60 0.19 -2.88 5.45
N ILE A 61 -0.94 -2.19 5.35
CA ILE A 61 -1.40 -1.53 4.13
C ILE A 61 -1.15 -0.04 4.23
N THR A 62 -0.43 0.49 3.24
CA THR A 62 -0.17 1.93 3.11
C THR A 62 -0.66 2.46 1.76
N VAL A 63 -1.38 3.57 1.80
CA VAL A 63 -1.77 4.33 0.61
C VAL A 63 -0.84 5.53 0.45
N SER A 64 -0.10 5.57 -0.66
CA SER A 64 0.77 6.69 -1.02
C SER A 64 0.03 7.67 -1.91
N THR A 65 -0.17 8.89 -1.42
CA THR A 65 -0.92 9.94 -2.12
C THR A 65 -0.43 11.35 -1.80
N ASP A 66 -0.57 12.24 -2.78
CA ASP A 66 -0.39 13.68 -2.68
C ASP A 66 -1.73 14.41 -2.44
N ASN A 67 -2.85 13.70 -2.51
CA ASN A 67 -4.18 14.30 -2.47
C ASN A 67 -4.86 14.12 -1.10
N PRO A 68 -5.30 15.22 -0.45
CA PRO A 68 -5.88 15.15 0.89
C PRO A 68 -7.21 14.38 0.97
N ILE A 69 -8.00 14.35 -0.11
CA ILE A 69 -9.28 13.61 -0.15
C ILE A 69 -9.02 12.10 -0.22
N ILE A 70 -8.04 11.69 -1.03
CA ILE A 70 -7.59 10.28 -1.11
C ILE A 70 -7.02 9.83 0.24
N ALA A 71 -6.23 10.69 0.90
CA ALA A 71 -5.70 10.42 2.24
C ALA A 71 -6.83 10.23 3.25
N LEU A 72 -7.83 11.12 3.26
CA LEU A 72 -8.98 11.01 4.16
C LEU A 72 -9.78 9.72 3.94
N GLU A 73 -9.96 9.31 2.69
CA GLU A 73 -10.64 8.04 2.39
C GLU A 73 -9.84 6.82 2.86
N SER A 74 -8.52 6.90 2.80
CA SER A 74 -7.63 5.84 3.30
C SER A 74 -7.68 5.73 4.83
N ILE A 75 -7.71 6.87 5.53
CA ILE A 75 -7.86 6.92 7.00
C ILE A 75 -9.21 6.32 7.42
N ARG A 76 -10.29 6.60 6.70
CA ARG A 76 -11.62 6.01 6.94
C ARG A 76 -11.64 4.48 6.81
N GLU A 77 -10.72 3.94 6.03
CA GLU A 77 -10.52 2.50 5.87
C GLU A 77 -9.52 1.92 6.88
N ASN A 78 -9.08 2.67 7.89
CA ASN A 78 -8.07 2.24 8.88
C ASN A 78 -6.79 1.67 8.23
N VAL A 79 -6.27 2.35 7.21
CA VAL A 79 -4.96 2.03 6.61
C VAL A 79 -4.03 3.23 6.70
N THR A 80 -2.73 2.95 6.71
CA THR A 80 -1.69 3.98 6.83
C THR A 80 -1.68 4.86 5.58
N VAL A 81 -1.39 6.15 5.76
CA VAL A 81 -1.18 7.08 4.65
C VAL A 81 0.28 7.49 4.60
N PHE A 82 0.87 7.35 3.42
CA PHE A 82 2.18 7.92 3.10
C PHE A 82 1.98 9.15 2.23
N ARG A 83 2.42 10.32 2.71
CA ARG A 83 2.33 11.56 1.94
C ARG A 83 3.40 11.55 0.86
N ARG A 84 2.96 11.38 -0.39
CA ARG A 84 3.84 11.29 -1.55
C ARG A 84 4.41 12.66 -1.91
N SER A 85 5.69 12.74 -2.25
CA SER A 85 6.31 13.95 -2.76
C SER A 85 5.71 14.39 -4.10
N PHE A 86 5.77 15.70 -4.38
CA PHE A 86 5.30 16.24 -5.65
C PHE A 86 6.09 15.67 -6.85
N VAL A 87 7.38 15.37 -6.68
CA VAL A 87 8.27 14.84 -7.72
C VAL A 87 7.79 13.48 -8.20
N THR A 88 7.43 12.58 -7.28
CA THR A 88 6.97 11.24 -7.65
C THR A 88 5.47 11.19 -7.92
N ALA A 89 4.69 12.23 -7.61
CA ALA A 89 3.26 12.31 -7.92
C ALA A 89 2.94 12.85 -9.33
N THR A 90 3.97 13.16 -10.14
CA THR A 90 3.77 13.67 -11.50
C THR A 90 3.25 12.63 -12.48
N ASP A 91 2.81 13.14 -13.63
CA ASP A 91 2.32 12.37 -14.78
C ASP A 91 3.38 11.52 -15.49
N TRP A 92 4.65 11.85 -15.26
CA TRP A 92 5.80 11.19 -15.88
C TRP A 92 6.57 10.31 -14.88
N ALA A 93 6.25 10.42 -13.59
CA ALA A 93 6.88 9.64 -12.54
C ALA A 93 6.52 8.15 -12.69
N PRO A 94 7.51 7.28 -12.90
CA PRO A 94 7.29 5.84 -12.88
C PRO A 94 6.78 5.38 -11.51
N SER A 95 5.95 4.33 -11.50
CA SER A 95 5.48 3.71 -10.24
C SER A 95 6.63 3.36 -9.29
N ILE A 96 7.75 2.89 -9.83
CA ILE A 96 8.94 2.52 -9.06
C ILE A 96 9.53 3.68 -8.27
N TRP A 97 9.37 4.94 -8.69
CA TRP A 97 9.85 6.09 -7.91
C TRP A 97 9.02 6.29 -6.64
N GLY A 98 7.70 6.17 -6.72
CA GLY A 98 6.83 6.23 -5.55
C GLY A 98 7.05 5.05 -4.60
N ALA A 99 7.32 3.86 -5.14
CA ALA A 99 7.68 2.68 -4.35
C ALA A 99 9.03 2.86 -3.63
N ARG A 100 10.05 3.38 -4.33
CA ARG A 100 11.36 3.67 -3.75
C ARG A 100 11.28 4.73 -2.66
N GLU A 101 10.54 5.82 -2.89
CA GLU A 101 10.32 6.87 -1.89
C GLU A 101 9.72 6.31 -0.60
N PHE A 102 8.72 5.43 -0.72
CA PHE A 102 8.13 4.73 0.42
C PHE A 102 9.13 3.82 1.14
N LEU A 103 9.88 2.99 0.41
CA LEU A 103 10.88 2.09 1.00
C LEU A 103 11.99 2.83 1.74
N LEU A 104 12.41 4.01 1.26
CA LEU A 104 13.38 4.85 1.97
C LEU A 104 12.87 5.32 3.34
N SER A 105 11.55 5.46 3.50
CA SER A 105 10.93 5.77 4.80
C SER A 105 10.72 4.54 5.69
N ARG A 106 10.83 3.34 5.13
CA ARG A 106 10.61 2.05 5.81
C ARG A 106 11.74 1.06 5.48
N PRO A 107 12.97 1.31 5.95
CA PRO A 107 14.16 0.54 5.56
C PRO A 107 14.15 -0.92 6.03
N LYS A 108 13.24 -1.29 6.94
CA LYS A 108 13.09 -2.66 7.45
C LYS A 108 12.19 -3.54 6.57
N VAL A 109 11.41 -2.96 5.66
CA VAL A 109 10.56 -3.71 4.72
C VAL A 109 11.45 -4.51 3.79
N GLU A 110 11.34 -5.84 3.86
CA GLU A 110 12.09 -6.77 3.02
C GLU A 110 11.35 -7.12 1.73
N LEU A 111 10.01 -7.13 1.79
CA LEU A 111 9.15 -7.42 0.65
C LEU A 111 8.08 -6.34 0.49
N LEU A 112 8.13 -5.63 -0.63
CA LEU A 112 7.09 -4.69 -1.02
C LEU A 112 6.14 -5.33 -2.02
N ILE A 113 4.85 -5.38 -1.70
CA ILE A 113 3.81 -5.76 -2.65
C ILE A 113 3.11 -4.48 -3.12
N LEU A 114 3.34 -4.13 -4.37
CA LEU A 114 2.69 -2.99 -5.01
C LEU A 114 1.33 -3.43 -5.56
N LEU A 115 0.25 -2.95 -4.95
CA LEU A 115 -1.12 -3.17 -5.45
C LEU A 115 -1.57 -1.96 -6.25
N GLN A 116 -1.73 -2.16 -7.55
CA GLN A 116 -2.27 -1.17 -8.47
C GLN A 116 -3.58 -1.64 -9.08
N LYS A 117 -4.43 -0.66 -9.38
CA LYS A 117 -5.62 -0.84 -10.20
C LYS A 117 -5.36 -0.23 -11.57
N LEU A 118 -5.82 -0.92 -12.61
CA LEU A 118 -5.90 -0.38 -13.96
C LEU A 118 -6.96 0.74 -13.96
#